data_AF-A0A956QBW8-F1
#
_entry.id   AF-A0A956QBW8-F1
#
_cell.length_a   1.000
_cell.length_b   1.000
_cell.length_c   1.000
_cell.angle_alpha   90.00
_cell.angle_beta   90.00
_cell.angle_gamma   90.00
#
_symmetry.space_group_name_H-M   'P 1'
#
loop_
_entity.id
_entity.type
_entity.pdbx_description
1 polymer ?
#
loop_
_entity_poly.entity_id
_entity_poly.type
_entity_poly.pdbx_seq_one_letter_code
_entity_poly.pdbx_strand_id
1 'polypeptide(L)'
;MILQVPPIAQPEEIRKAYRALSKKYHPDLNPDMKHVSDEKMKELVEAYNTLNDKDKRKLYDNQPQFQLRKHAKGRKPDKGAYTKKAEPKKESFLQKFFAGVFKKDSGKDGTPDPKQADVHFTLGLSMSDNESFLDQAKGEFKLALKYDAKHREAAYNYALTCYRLGEFDEARIAFQDVLKNTANDPYAKKMISLLHDPDF
;
A
#
# COMPACT_ATOMS: atom_id res chain seq x y z
N MET A 1 3.68 -15.02 1.14
CA MET A 1 3.90 -16.31 0.44
C MET A 1 2.80 -17.28 0.85
N ILE A 2 1.96 -17.72 -0.09
CA ILE A 2 0.77 -18.56 0.16
C ILE A 2 1.15 -19.99 0.61
N LEU A 3 2.27 -20.52 0.13
CA LEU A 3 2.76 -21.86 0.53
C LEU A 3 3.32 -21.92 1.96
N GLN A 4 3.39 -20.80 2.69
CA GLN A 4 3.89 -20.70 4.07
C GLN A 4 5.27 -21.34 4.32
N VAL A 5 6.08 -21.51 3.28
CA VAL A 5 7.42 -22.08 3.36
C VAL A 5 8.49 -20.99 3.58
N PRO A 6 9.59 -21.29 4.28
CA PRO A 6 10.69 -20.35 4.42
C PRO A 6 11.33 -20.02 3.06
N PRO A 7 11.94 -18.83 2.88
CA PRO A 7 12.55 -18.43 1.60
C PRO A 7 13.65 -19.38 1.11
N ILE A 8 14.30 -20.08 2.04
CA ILE A 8 15.36 -21.07 1.77
C ILE A 8 14.83 -22.49 1.59
N ALA A 9 13.51 -22.69 1.51
CA ALA A 9 12.90 -24.02 1.46
C ALA A 9 13.40 -24.84 0.28
N GLN A 10 13.67 -26.12 0.51
CA GLN A 10 14.11 -27.02 -0.56
C GLN A 10 12.93 -27.38 -1.49
N PRO A 11 13.19 -27.76 -2.75
CA PRO A 11 12.13 -28.15 -3.69
C PRO A 11 11.19 -29.24 -3.16
N GLU A 12 11.71 -30.16 -2.34
CA GLU A 12 10.93 -31.20 -1.69
C GLU A 12 9.95 -30.66 -0.64
N GLU A 13 10.36 -29.64 0.12
CA GLU A 13 9.50 -28.97 1.10
C GLU A 13 8.39 -28.18 0.43
N ILE A 14 8.69 -27.52 -0.69
CA ILE A 14 7.72 -26.81 -1.53
C ILE A 14 6.66 -27.79 -2.07
N ARG A 15 7.09 -28.95 -2.56
CA ARG A 15 6.18 -30.03 -3.01
C ARG A 15 5.32 -30.57 -1.88
N LYS A 16 5.90 -30.76 -0.71
CA LYS A 16 5.18 -31.26 0.48
C LYS A 16 4.13 -30.26 0.94
N ALA A 17 4.48 -28.98 1.03
CA ALA A 17 3.57 -27.90 1.40
C ALA A 17 2.41 -27.76 0.38
N TYR A 18 2.73 -27.79 -0.91
CA TYR A 18 1.72 -27.74 -1.97
C TYR A 18 0.72 -28.91 -1.86
N ARG A 19 1.21 -30.15 -1.67
CA ARG A 19 0.32 -31.31 -1.51
C ARG A 19 -0.59 -31.19 -0.28
N ALA A 20 -0.06 -30.72 0.84
CA ALA A 20 -0.84 -30.55 2.07
C ALA A 20 -1.95 -29.49 1.90
N LEU A 21 -1.62 -28.35 1.29
CA LEU A 21 -2.56 -27.26 1.07
C LEU A 21 -3.58 -27.57 -0.03
N SER A 22 -3.16 -28.25 -1.11
CA SER A 22 -4.07 -28.69 -2.18
C SER A 22 -5.12 -29.68 -1.64
N LYS A 23 -4.74 -30.60 -0.76
CA LYS A 23 -5.71 -31.47 -0.09
C LYS A 23 -6.66 -30.70 0.83
N LYS A 24 -6.18 -29.64 1.49
CA LYS A 24 -6.99 -28.80 2.38
C LYS A 24 -8.01 -27.96 1.62
N TYR A 25 -7.65 -27.45 0.44
CA TYR A 25 -8.49 -26.57 -0.38
C TYR A 25 -9.07 -27.27 -1.61
N HIS A 26 -9.14 -28.61 -1.63
CA HIS A 26 -9.71 -29.32 -2.76
C HIS A 26 -11.22 -29.05 -2.84
N PRO A 27 -11.78 -28.69 -4.01
CA PRO A 27 -13.21 -28.39 -4.15
C PRO A 27 -14.09 -29.60 -3.77
N ASP A 28 -13.66 -30.83 -4.06
CA ASP A 28 -14.39 -32.04 -3.66
C ASP A 28 -14.44 -32.26 -2.14
N LEU A 29 -13.48 -31.74 -1.38
CA LEU A 29 -13.43 -31.86 0.08
C LEU A 29 -14.09 -30.66 0.78
N ASN A 30 -14.39 -29.59 0.03
CA ASN A 30 -15.00 -28.36 0.53
C ASN A 30 -16.15 -27.91 -0.38
N PRO A 31 -17.20 -28.74 -0.56
CA PRO A 31 -18.31 -28.43 -1.46
C PRO A 31 -19.06 -27.14 -1.06
N ASP A 32 -19.12 -26.84 0.23
CA ASP A 32 -19.81 -25.67 0.79
C ASP A 32 -19.07 -24.34 0.53
N MET A 33 -17.75 -24.43 0.28
CA MET A 33 -16.86 -23.28 0.07
C MET A 33 -16.12 -23.41 -1.26
N LYS A 34 -16.84 -23.82 -2.30
CA LYS A 34 -16.27 -24.06 -3.63
C LYS A 34 -15.52 -22.85 -4.19
N HIS A 35 -16.10 -21.66 -4.07
CA HIS A 35 -15.49 -20.42 -4.57
C HIS A 35 -14.14 -20.11 -3.89
N VAL A 36 -14.11 -20.18 -2.55
CA VAL A 36 -12.89 -19.95 -1.76
C VAL A 36 -11.83 -21.03 -2.04
N SER A 37 -12.28 -22.27 -2.23
CA SER A 37 -11.42 -23.40 -2.57
C SER A 37 -10.79 -23.25 -3.95
N ASP A 38 -11.57 -22.82 -4.96
CA ASP A 38 -11.09 -22.57 -6.33
C ASP A 38 -10.07 -21.42 -6.37
N GLU A 39 -10.36 -20.30 -5.70
CA GLU A 39 -9.41 -19.18 -5.60
C GLU A 39 -8.11 -19.59 -4.92
N LYS A 40 -8.20 -20.29 -3.77
CA LYS A 40 -7.03 -20.78 -3.05
C LYS A 40 -6.25 -21.81 -3.85
N MET A 41 -6.93 -22.67 -4.61
CA MET A 41 -6.28 -23.64 -5.48
C MET A 41 -5.51 -22.94 -6.60
N LYS A 42 -6.10 -21.90 -7.22
CA LYS A 42 -5.44 -21.10 -8.26
C LYS A 42 -4.16 -20.43 -7.73
N GLU A 43 -4.25 -19.79 -6.57
CA GLU A 43 -3.12 -19.19 -5.85
C GLU A 43 -2.02 -20.22 -5.53
N LEU A 44 -2.39 -21.43 -5.10
CA LEU A 44 -1.46 -22.51 -4.77
C LEU A 44 -0.70 -23.01 -6.00
N VAL A 45 -1.41 -23.19 -7.12
CA VAL A 45 -0.82 -23.64 -8.40
C VAL A 45 0.17 -22.60 -8.91
N GLU A 46 -0.19 -21.32 -8.87
CA GLU A 46 0.69 -20.23 -9.29
C GLU A 46 1.97 -20.15 -8.44
N ALA A 47 1.82 -20.22 -7.11
CA ALA A 47 2.95 -20.21 -6.19
C ALA A 47 3.85 -21.43 -6.40
N TYR A 48 3.28 -22.61 -6.61
CA TYR A 48 4.05 -23.83 -6.87
C TYR A 48 4.81 -23.76 -8.20
N ASN A 49 4.16 -23.28 -9.27
CA ASN A 49 4.79 -23.12 -10.59
C ASN A 49 5.97 -22.14 -10.56
N THR A 50 5.85 -21.09 -9.75
CA THR A 50 6.92 -20.09 -9.59
C THR A 50 8.08 -20.62 -8.75
N LEU A 51 7.80 -21.40 -7.70
CA LEU A 51 8.81 -21.83 -6.73
C LEU A 51 9.47 -23.18 -7.06
N ASN A 52 8.82 -24.05 -7.83
CA ASN A 52 9.37 -25.34 -8.25
C ASN A 52 10.34 -25.20 -9.44
N ASP A 53 10.19 -24.16 -10.26
CA ASP A 53 11.10 -23.83 -11.35
C ASP A 53 12.27 -22.98 -10.83
N LYS A 54 13.51 -23.43 -11.07
CA LYS A 54 14.72 -22.79 -10.54
C LYS A 54 14.92 -21.37 -11.09
N ASP A 55 14.61 -21.15 -12.37
CA ASP A 55 14.81 -19.86 -13.02
C ASP A 55 13.73 -18.87 -12.58
N LYS A 56 12.47 -19.32 -12.51
CA LYS A 56 11.36 -18.51 -11.98
C LYS A 56 11.54 -18.19 -10.51
N ARG A 57 12.03 -19.13 -9.70
CA ARG A 57 12.35 -18.90 -8.29
C ARG A 57 13.45 -17.86 -8.13
N LYS A 58 14.50 -17.92 -8.96
CA LYS A 58 15.58 -16.92 -8.93
C LYS A 58 15.05 -15.52 -9.25
N LEU A 59 14.15 -15.39 -10.24
CA LEU A 59 13.49 -14.13 -10.56
C LEU A 59 12.60 -13.65 -9.41
N TYR A 60 11.79 -14.55 -8.84
CA TYR A 60 10.96 -14.28 -7.67
C TYR A 60 11.79 -13.77 -6.47
N ASP A 61 12.86 -14.47 -6.12
CA ASP A 61 13.77 -14.12 -5.01
C ASP A 61 14.55 -12.82 -5.26
N ASN A 62 14.67 -12.40 -6.52
CA ASN A 62 15.30 -11.16 -6.94
C ASN A 62 14.33 -10.00 -7.09
N GLN A 63 13.02 -10.17 -6.84
CA GLN A 63 12.11 -9.02 -6.88
C GLN A 63 12.41 -8.04 -5.71
N PRO A 64 12.33 -6.71 -5.92
CA PRO A 64 12.70 -5.69 -4.93
C PRO A 64 12.04 -5.85 -3.56
N GLN A 65 10.78 -6.32 -3.53
CA GLN A 65 10.01 -6.64 -2.32
C GLN A 65 10.68 -7.70 -1.43
N PHE A 66 11.51 -8.58 -1.98
CA PHE A 66 12.26 -9.61 -1.25
C PHE A 66 13.73 -9.22 -1.01
N GLN A 67 14.27 -8.25 -1.76
CA GLN A 67 15.65 -7.76 -1.60
C GLN A 67 15.88 -6.96 -0.30
N LEU A 68 14.82 -6.39 0.29
CA LEU A 68 14.88 -5.71 1.59
C LEU A 68 15.34 -6.62 2.75
N ARG A 69 15.33 -7.96 2.58
CA ARG A 69 15.81 -8.90 3.61
C ARG A 69 17.27 -9.36 3.44
N LYS A 70 17.90 -9.16 2.28
CA LYS A 70 19.29 -9.65 2.04
C LYS A 70 20.38 -8.81 2.72
N HIS A 71 20.08 -7.58 3.15
CA HIS A 71 21.05 -6.69 3.80
C HIS A 71 21.18 -6.86 5.33
N ALA A 72 20.44 -7.79 5.96
CA ALA A 72 20.38 -7.91 7.42
C ALA A 72 21.30 -8.98 8.05
N LYS A 73 22.05 -9.79 7.27
CA LYS A 73 22.92 -10.84 7.84
C LYS A 73 24.29 -10.86 7.15
N GLY A 74 25.30 -10.24 7.79
CA GLY A 74 26.69 -10.44 7.39
C GLY A 74 27.76 -9.48 7.90
N ARG A 75 27.44 -8.35 8.55
CA ARG A 75 28.49 -7.47 9.11
C ARG A 75 28.78 -7.82 10.56
N LYS A 76 29.92 -8.47 10.81
CA LYS A 76 30.58 -8.41 12.13
C LYS A 76 30.93 -6.94 12.40
N PRO A 77 30.64 -6.38 13.59
CA PRO A 77 30.94 -4.99 13.86
C PRO A 77 32.46 -4.82 13.99
N ASP A 78 33.04 -4.07 13.07
CA ASP A 78 34.42 -3.60 13.16
C ASP A 78 34.51 -2.53 14.26
N LYS A 79 35.35 -2.77 15.27
CA LYS A 79 35.58 -1.86 16.40
C LYS A 79 36.56 -0.72 16.08
N GLY A 80 36.69 -0.32 14.81
CA GLY A 80 37.59 0.76 14.37
C GLY A 80 36.93 2.02 13.81
N ALA A 81 35.61 2.06 13.62
CA ALA A 81 34.97 3.09 12.79
C ALA A 81 34.29 4.26 13.55
N TYR A 82 34.74 4.60 14.77
CA TYR A 82 34.20 5.74 15.55
C TYR A 82 34.85 7.09 15.24
N THR A 83 35.34 7.31 14.02
CA THR A 83 35.80 8.64 13.58
C THR A 83 35.28 8.98 12.19
N LYS A 84 33.97 8.98 12.01
CA LYS A 84 33.32 9.86 11.04
C LYS A 84 32.14 10.54 11.73
N LYS A 85 32.22 11.87 11.84
CA LYS A 85 31.12 12.73 12.26
C LYS A 85 29.86 12.29 11.51
N ALA A 86 28.82 11.96 12.27
CA ALA A 86 27.51 11.67 11.72
C ALA A 86 27.03 12.91 10.96
N GLU A 87 26.85 12.79 9.64
CA GLU A 87 26.03 13.74 8.92
C GLU A 87 24.59 13.60 9.41
N PRO A 88 23.88 14.71 9.69
CA PRO A 88 22.51 14.64 10.17
C PRO A 88 21.65 13.98 9.10
N LYS A 89 21.11 12.80 9.42
CA LYS A 89 20.08 12.15 8.59
C LYS A 89 18.97 13.18 8.38
N LYS A 90 18.69 13.55 7.13
CA LYS A 90 17.52 14.35 6.79
C LYS A 90 16.30 13.55 7.22
N GLU A 91 15.73 13.90 8.38
CA GLU A 91 14.44 13.39 8.83
C GLU A 91 13.44 13.52 7.68
N SER A 92 12.87 12.38 7.27
CA SER A 92 11.82 12.36 6.28
C SER A 92 10.63 13.17 6.80
N PHE A 93 9.96 13.90 5.91
CA PHE A 93 8.73 14.62 6.23
C PHE A 93 7.71 13.71 6.92
N LEU A 94 7.64 12.44 6.52
CA LEU A 94 6.89 11.38 7.21
C LEU A 94 7.30 11.23 8.67
N GLN A 95 8.60 11.27 9.00
CA GLN A 95 9.08 11.11 10.37
C GLN A 95 8.78 12.35 11.23
N LYS A 96 8.84 13.56 10.65
CA LYS A 96 8.40 14.80 11.32
C LYS A 96 6.88 14.87 11.48
N PHE A 97 6.14 14.34 10.51
CA PHE A 97 4.68 14.30 10.52
C PHE A 97 4.17 13.23 11.49
N PHE A 98 4.72 12.00 11.48
CA PHE A 98 4.45 10.97 12.50
C PHE A 98 4.81 11.48 13.89
N ALA A 99 5.97 12.12 14.09
CA ALA A 99 6.32 12.72 15.38
C ALA A 99 5.38 13.89 15.77
N GLY A 100 4.79 14.59 14.81
CA GLY A 100 3.83 15.68 15.03
C GLY A 100 2.41 15.19 15.33
N VAL A 101 1.94 14.14 14.66
CA VAL A 101 0.64 13.47 14.88
C VAL A 101 0.63 12.79 16.25
N PHE A 102 1.71 12.11 16.64
CA PHE A 102 1.86 11.54 17.99
C PHE A 102 1.98 12.61 19.09
N LYS A 103 2.30 13.86 18.75
CA LYS A 103 2.52 14.94 19.73
C LYS A 103 1.33 15.88 19.89
N LYS A 104 0.38 15.92 18.94
CA LYS A 104 -0.70 16.91 18.98
C LYS A 104 -1.90 16.49 19.84
N ASP A 105 -2.14 15.19 20.03
CA ASP A 105 -3.23 14.70 20.88
C ASP A 105 -2.68 13.88 22.06
N SER A 106 -2.10 14.58 23.02
CA SER A 106 -1.82 14.05 24.36
C SER A 106 -3.06 14.07 25.25
N GLY A 107 -4.19 13.61 24.70
CA GLY A 107 -5.43 13.35 25.42
C GLY A 107 -5.69 11.85 25.47
N LYS A 108 -5.27 11.21 26.57
CA LYS A 108 -5.59 9.85 27.06
C LYS A 108 -5.90 8.80 25.99
N ASP A 109 -5.00 7.82 25.91
CA ASP A 109 -5.02 6.60 25.10
C ASP A 109 -4.49 6.81 23.66
N GLY A 110 -3.19 6.53 23.50
CA GLY A 110 -2.44 6.63 22.23
C GLY A 110 -2.86 5.62 21.15
N THR A 111 -4.14 5.30 21.06
CA THR A 111 -4.77 4.61 19.96
C THR A 111 -5.43 5.66 19.05
N PRO A 112 -5.03 5.79 17.77
CA PRO A 112 -5.73 6.66 16.84
C PRO A 112 -7.20 6.23 16.79
N ASP A 113 -8.13 7.13 17.12
CA ASP A 113 -9.56 6.84 17.02
C ASP A 113 -9.89 6.61 15.53
N PRO A 114 -10.37 5.42 15.14
CA PRO A 114 -10.71 5.11 13.75
C PRO A 114 -11.79 6.00 13.14
N LYS A 115 -12.43 6.88 13.91
CA LYS A 115 -13.45 7.83 13.43
C LYS A 115 -12.90 9.23 13.14
N GLN A 116 -11.58 9.44 13.22
CA GLN A 116 -10.97 10.72 12.88
C GLN A 116 -10.57 10.79 11.41
N ALA A 117 -10.82 11.95 10.80
CA ALA A 117 -10.48 12.22 9.40
C ALA A 117 -8.99 12.04 9.10
N ASP A 118 -8.12 12.44 10.04
CA ASP A 118 -6.66 12.39 9.90
C ASP A 118 -6.11 10.96 9.75
N VAL A 119 -6.75 9.98 10.38
CA VAL A 119 -6.35 8.56 10.31
C VAL A 119 -6.60 8.03 8.90
N HIS A 120 -7.81 8.27 8.38
CA HIS A 120 -8.19 7.89 7.03
C HIS A 120 -7.38 8.65 5.97
N PHE A 121 -7.09 9.93 6.18
CA PHE A 121 -6.24 10.71 5.29
C PHE A 121 -4.82 10.13 5.21
N THR A 122 -4.23 9.77 6.35
CA THR A 122 -2.89 9.17 6.41
C THR A 122 -2.86 7.81 5.71
N LEU A 123 -3.90 6.99 5.91
CA LEU A 123 -4.01 5.69 5.26
C LEU A 123 -4.13 5.85 3.73
N GLY A 124 -4.98 6.77 3.28
CA GLY A 124 -5.13 7.12 1.88
C GLY A 124 -3.81 7.56 1.24
N LEU A 125 -3.04 8.42 1.90
CA LEU A 125 -1.72 8.83 1.42
C LEU A 125 -0.78 7.65 1.25
N SER A 126 -0.69 6.77 2.26
CA SER A 126 0.20 5.60 2.22
C SER A 126 -0.14 4.61 1.09
N MET A 127 -1.41 4.53 0.72
CA MET A 127 -1.90 3.67 -0.36
C MET A 127 -1.73 4.34 -1.73
N SER A 128 -1.82 5.68 -1.79
CA SER A 128 -1.77 6.43 -3.04
C SER A 128 -0.40 6.35 -3.75
N ASP A 129 0.67 5.99 -3.06
CA ASP A 129 2.00 5.85 -3.67
C ASP A 129 2.06 4.69 -4.70
N ASN A 130 1.16 3.72 -4.61
CA ASN A 130 1.16 2.55 -5.48
C ASN A 130 -0.15 2.49 -6.30
N GLU A 131 -0.01 2.39 -7.62
CA GLU A 131 -1.12 2.32 -8.57
C GLU A 131 -2.08 1.17 -8.27
N SER A 132 -1.58 0.04 -7.77
CA SER A 132 -2.41 -1.12 -7.41
C SER A 132 -3.36 -0.87 -6.24
N PHE A 133 -3.14 0.19 -5.46
CA PHE A 133 -3.96 0.51 -4.28
C PHE A 133 -4.74 1.83 -4.43
N LEU A 134 -4.82 2.40 -5.63
CA LEU A 134 -5.52 3.67 -5.84
C LEU A 134 -7.01 3.60 -5.52
N ASP A 135 -7.68 2.48 -5.83
CA ASP A 135 -9.08 2.27 -5.45
C ASP A 135 -9.27 2.29 -3.91
N GLN A 136 -8.32 1.70 -3.18
CA GLN A 136 -8.33 1.70 -1.72
C GLN A 136 -8.04 3.10 -1.17
N ALA A 137 -7.03 3.78 -1.74
CA ALA A 137 -6.70 5.15 -1.39
C ALA A 137 -7.89 6.10 -1.58
N LYS A 138 -8.63 5.97 -2.70
CA LYS A 138 -9.86 6.71 -2.98
C LYS A 138 -10.91 6.49 -1.89
N GLY A 139 -11.11 5.24 -1.48
CA GLY A 139 -12.03 4.87 -0.40
C GLY A 139 -11.66 5.52 0.94
N GLU A 140 -10.38 5.52 1.29
CA GLU A 140 -9.87 6.13 2.53
C GLU A 140 -10.01 7.65 2.52
N PHE A 141 -9.68 8.33 1.42
CA PHE A 141 -9.91 9.78 1.32
C PHE A 141 -11.40 10.14 1.41
N LYS A 142 -12.29 9.31 0.85
CA LYS A 142 -13.73 9.50 0.98
C LYS A 142 -14.20 9.35 2.43
N LEU A 143 -13.62 8.41 3.18
CA LEU A 143 -13.89 8.28 4.61
C LEU A 143 -13.37 9.50 5.38
N ALA A 144 -12.17 10.01 5.06
CA ALA A 144 -11.66 11.23 5.67
C ALA A 144 -12.62 12.42 5.47
N LEU A 145 -13.15 12.59 4.26
CA LEU A 145 -14.14 13.63 3.95
C LEU A 145 -15.50 13.41 4.60
N LYS A 146 -15.85 12.16 4.90
CA LYS A 146 -17.08 11.84 5.65
C LYS A 146 -16.99 12.32 7.09
N TYR A 147 -15.81 12.20 7.72
CA TYR A 147 -15.59 12.61 9.10
C TYR A 147 -15.27 14.11 9.21
N ASP A 148 -14.57 14.67 8.23
CA ASP A 148 -14.37 16.12 8.08
C ASP A 148 -14.59 16.56 6.63
N ALA A 149 -15.79 17.07 6.35
CA ALA A 149 -16.19 17.54 5.03
C ALA A 149 -15.42 18.79 4.56
N LYS A 150 -14.72 19.49 5.47
CA LYS A 150 -13.90 20.67 5.14
C LYS A 150 -12.41 20.34 5.03
N HIS A 151 -12.03 19.06 5.16
CA HIS A 151 -10.64 18.64 5.04
C HIS A 151 -10.13 18.83 3.61
N ARG A 152 -9.45 19.96 3.39
CA ARG A 152 -8.97 20.40 2.08
C ARG A 152 -8.02 19.39 1.45
N GLU A 153 -7.06 18.89 2.22
CA GLU A 153 -6.02 18.00 1.75
C GLU A 153 -6.60 16.64 1.36
N ALA A 154 -7.56 16.10 2.13
CA ALA A 154 -8.27 14.89 1.76
C ALA A 154 -9.08 15.09 0.47
N ALA A 155 -9.77 16.23 0.31
CA ALA A 155 -10.55 16.54 -0.89
C ALA A 155 -9.68 16.65 -2.14
N TYR A 156 -8.52 17.29 -2.00
CA TYR A 156 -7.55 17.42 -3.08
C TYR A 156 -6.93 16.07 -3.48
N ASN A 157 -6.51 15.27 -2.49
CA ASN A 157 -5.91 13.95 -2.76
C ASN A 157 -6.95 12.93 -3.26
N TYR A 158 -8.22 13.06 -2.87
CA TYR A 158 -9.33 12.32 -3.48
C TYR A 158 -9.43 12.63 -4.98
N ALA A 159 -9.49 13.92 -5.34
CA ALA A 159 -9.59 14.36 -6.73
C ALA A 159 -8.39 13.91 -7.57
N LEU A 160 -7.17 13.98 -7.02
CA LEU A 160 -5.95 13.50 -7.68
C LEU A 160 -5.96 11.97 -7.85
N THR A 161 -6.45 11.23 -6.87
CA THR A 161 -6.58 9.77 -6.96
C THR A 161 -7.58 9.38 -8.04
N CYS A 162 -8.74 10.05 -8.14
CA CYS A 162 -9.69 9.85 -9.24
C CYS A 162 -9.05 10.15 -10.60
N TYR A 163 -8.26 11.22 -10.73
CA TYR A 163 -7.52 11.51 -11.95
C TYR A 163 -6.55 10.38 -12.33
N ARG A 164 -5.81 9.84 -11.35
CA ARG A 164 -4.87 8.73 -11.56
C ARG A 164 -5.56 7.39 -11.89
N LEU A 165 -6.80 7.20 -11.45
CA LEU A 165 -7.64 6.06 -11.83
C LEU A 165 -8.25 6.21 -13.24
N GLY A 166 -8.11 7.38 -13.88
CA GLY A 166 -8.75 7.69 -15.16
C GLY A 166 -10.21 8.10 -15.05
N GLU A 167 -10.71 8.35 -13.83
CA GLU A 167 -12.07 8.79 -13.57
C GLU A 167 -12.16 10.33 -13.68
N PHE A 168 -11.98 10.83 -14.91
CA PHE A 168 -11.82 12.26 -15.16
C PHE A 168 -13.04 13.11 -14.77
N ASP A 169 -14.24 12.59 -14.99
CA ASP A 169 -15.49 13.26 -14.60
C ASP A 169 -15.58 13.46 -13.08
N GLU A 170 -15.26 12.42 -12.31
CA GLU A 170 -15.30 12.47 -10.86
C GLU A 170 -14.18 13.35 -10.29
N ALA A 171 -12.98 13.27 -10.88
CA ALA A 171 -11.86 14.14 -10.55
C ALA A 171 -12.23 15.62 -10.75
N ARG A 172 -12.88 15.95 -11.86
CA ARG A 172 -13.32 17.31 -12.18
C ARG A 172 -14.31 17.85 -11.14
N ILE A 173 -15.34 17.07 -10.82
CA ILE A 173 -16.34 17.46 -9.80
C ILE A 173 -15.64 17.68 -8.45
N ALA A 174 -14.76 16.76 -8.05
CA ALA A 174 -14.04 16.87 -6.79
C ALA A 174 -13.13 18.11 -6.74
N PHE A 175 -12.40 18.45 -7.81
CA PHE A 175 -11.60 19.67 -7.86
C PHE A 175 -12.46 20.95 -7.81
N GLN A 176 -13.65 20.93 -8.42
CA GLN A 176 -14.59 22.06 -8.31
C GLN A 176 -15.06 22.26 -6.86
N ASP A 177 -15.33 21.18 -6.14
CA ASP A 177 -15.72 21.24 -4.73
C ASP A 177 -14.56 21.73 -3.83
N VAL A 178 -13.31 21.34 -4.15
CA VAL A 178 -12.12 21.92 -3.49
C VAL A 178 -12.09 23.44 -3.68
N LEU A 179 -12.37 23.95 -4.88
CA LEU A 179 -12.38 25.40 -5.14
C LEU A 179 -13.54 26.15 -4.48
N LYS A 180 -14.71 25.51 -4.31
CA LYS A 180 -15.83 26.11 -3.55
C LYS A 180 -15.43 26.34 -2.09
N ASN A 181 -14.69 25.39 -1.51
CA ASN A 181 -14.21 25.48 -0.13
C ASN A 181 -12.93 26.31 -0.01
N THR A 182 -12.16 26.45 -1.10
CA THR A 182 -10.90 27.18 -1.14
C THR A 182 -10.83 28.04 -2.40
N ALA A 183 -11.38 29.24 -2.31
CA ALA A 183 -11.61 30.15 -3.43
C ALA A 183 -10.34 30.53 -4.25
N ASN A 184 -9.14 30.18 -3.78
CA ASN A 184 -7.88 30.55 -4.42
C ASN A 184 -6.83 29.43 -4.41
N ASP A 185 -7.19 28.21 -4.83
CA ASP A 185 -6.20 27.16 -5.11
C ASP A 185 -5.79 27.18 -6.60
N PRO A 186 -4.56 27.66 -6.95
CA PRO A 186 -4.11 27.71 -8.34
C PRO A 186 -3.89 26.32 -8.94
N TYR A 187 -3.62 25.30 -8.13
CA TYR A 187 -3.40 23.94 -8.61
C TYR A 187 -4.71 23.27 -8.98
N ALA A 188 -5.75 23.40 -8.16
CA ALA A 188 -7.08 22.87 -8.50
C ALA A 188 -7.66 23.52 -9.76
N LYS A 189 -7.45 24.84 -9.95
CA LYS A 189 -7.81 25.54 -11.20
C LYS A 189 -7.09 24.95 -12.41
N LYS A 190 -5.78 24.69 -12.29
CA LYS A 190 -4.97 24.08 -13.36
C LYS A 190 -5.47 22.67 -13.70
N MET A 191 -5.76 21.85 -12.69
CA MET A 191 -6.29 20.50 -12.90
C MET A 191 -7.65 20.50 -13.59
N ILE A 192 -8.57 21.40 -13.24
CA ILE A 192 -9.87 21.53 -13.93
C ILE A 192 -9.68 21.96 -15.38
N SER A 193 -8.74 22.87 -15.66
CA SER A 193 -8.43 23.27 -17.04
C SER A 193 -7.92 22.10 -17.87
N LEU A 194 -7.04 21.27 -17.31
CA LEU A 194 -6.55 20.04 -17.94
C LEU A 194 -7.68 19.03 -18.20
N LEU A 195 -8.66 18.95 -17.30
CA LEU A 195 -9.81 18.04 -17.40
C LEU A 195 -10.95 18.59 -18.29
N HIS A 196 -10.79 19.77 -18.88
CA HIS A 196 -11.77 20.40 -19.78
C HIS A 196 -11.41 20.20 -21.27
N ASP A 197 -10.19 19.76 -21.58
CA ASP A 197 -9.77 19.56 -22.96
C ASP A 197 -10.46 18.32 -23.56
N PRO A 198 -11.15 18.44 -24.71
CA PRO A 198 -11.92 17.36 -25.32
C PRO A 198 -11.08 16.26 -26.01
N ASP A 199 -9.74 16.37 -25.97
CA ASP A 199 -8.80 15.47 -26.65
C ASP A 199 -8.08 14.47 -25.69
N PHE A 200 -8.61 14.27 -24.48
CA PHE A 200 -8.21 13.18 -23.57
C PHE A 200 -9.19 12.02 -23.60
#